data_AF-A0A3D3A8E6-F1
#
_entry.id   AF-A0A3D3A8E6-F1
#
_cell.length_a   1.000
_cell.length_b   1.000
_cell.length_c   1.000
_cell.angle_alpha   90.00
_cell.angle_beta   90.00
_cell.angle_gamma   90.00
#
_symmetry.space_group_name_H-M   'P 1'
#
loop_
_entity.id
_entity.type
_entity.pdbx_description
1 polymer ?
#
loop_
_entity_poly.entity_id
_entity_poly.type
_entity_poly.pdbx_seq_one_letter_code
_entity_poly.pdbx_strand_id
1 'polypeptide(L)'
;METNIHMWIGFAVIGFAMLAYGSERLTMELTSLLVILTFMLLFTLAPLSDADGALLISSSDMLAGFANPALITIMALLVMAQGLFQSGALERLIDQASRRAARSPELAIFTVLIGAMIASAFLNNTPVVLMVIPVLAAMASRASSNASPFMMALSFITILGGMLTLIGSSTNLLVADTAARLGMT
;
A
#
# COMPACT_ATOMS: atom_id res chain seq x y z
N MET A 1 25.91 -15.84 25.20
CA MET A 1 26.75 -15.81 23.98
C MET A 1 25.93 -16.18 22.75
N GLU A 2 24.96 -17.10 22.85
CA GLU A 2 24.05 -17.44 21.74
C GLU A 2 23.13 -16.29 21.29
N THR A 3 22.66 -15.43 22.18
CA THR A 3 21.81 -14.27 21.79
C THR A 3 22.49 -13.35 20.77
N ASN A 4 23.82 -13.18 20.84
CA ASN A 4 24.56 -12.36 19.88
C ASN A 4 24.55 -12.96 18.47
N ILE A 5 24.59 -14.29 18.33
CA ILE A 5 24.61 -14.92 17.00
C ILE A 5 23.26 -14.80 16.30
N HIS A 6 22.16 -14.94 17.04
CA HIS A 6 20.80 -14.72 16.50
C HIS A 6 20.61 -13.28 16.02
N MET A 7 21.14 -12.29 16.76
CA MET A 7 21.08 -10.89 16.34
C MET A 7 21.84 -10.65 15.04
N TRP A 8 23.09 -11.14 14.92
CA TRP A 8 23.89 -10.98 13.70
C TRP A 8 23.27 -11.67 12.49
N ILE A 9 22.73 -12.88 12.66
CA ILE A 9 22.02 -13.56 11.58
C ILE A 9 20.75 -12.78 11.22
N GLY A 10 20.01 -12.27 12.20
CA GLY A 10 18.84 -11.44 11.95
C GLY A 10 19.16 -10.19 11.12
N PHE A 11 20.25 -9.48 11.47
CA PHE A 11 20.72 -8.35 10.66
C PHE A 11 21.14 -8.76 9.25
N ALA A 12 21.80 -9.91 9.09
CA ALA A 12 22.17 -10.42 7.77
C ALA A 12 20.94 -10.74 6.91
N VAL A 13 19.90 -11.36 7.50
CA VAL A 13 18.63 -11.65 6.82
C VAL A 13 17.92 -10.36 6.43
N ILE A 14 17.88 -9.35 7.31
CA ILE A 14 17.30 -8.03 7.00
C ILE A 14 18.08 -7.35 5.87
N GLY A 15 19.42 -7.35 5.93
CA GLY A 15 20.26 -6.77 4.88
C GLY A 15 20.06 -7.45 3.53
N PHE A 16 19.98 -8.79 3.52
CA PHE A 16 19.63 -9.55 2.32
C PHE A 16 18.23 -9.18 1.80
N ALA A 17 17.24 -9.09 2.68
CA ALA A 17 15.87 -8.70 2.30
C ALA A 17 15.85 -7.31 1.63
N MET A 18 16.55 -6.33 2.20
CA MET A 18 16.65 -4.98 1.62
C MET A 18 17.30 -5.01 0.23
N LEU A 19 18.39 -5.77 0.06
CA LEU A 19 19.04 -5.92 -1.25
C LEU A 19 18.16 -6.65 -2.26
N ALA A 20 17.43 -7.68 -1.83
CA ALA A 20 16.51 -8.43 -2.67
C ALA A 20 15.32 -7.57 -3.12
N TYR A 21 14.74 -6.77 -2.22
CA TYR A 21 13.70 -5.80 -2.57
C TYR A 21 14.21 -4.74 -3.55
N GLY A 22 15.39 -4.16 -3.30
CA GLY A 22 15.95 -3.12 -4.17
C GLY A 22 16.45 -3.64 -5.53
N SER A 23 16.80 -4.93 -5.63
CA SER A 23 17.31 -5.51 -6.88
C SER A 23 16.20 -5.85 -7.89
N GLU A 24 14.93 -5.85 -7.47
CA GLU A 24 13.74 -6.20 -8.27
C GLU A 24 13.84 -7.52 -9.06
N ARG A 25 14.84 -8.37 -8.77
CA ARG A 25 15.08 -9.66 -9.45
C ARG A 25 14.12 -10.75 -8.99
N LEU A 26 13.62 -10.64 -7.77
CA LEU A 26 12.65 -11.54 -7.16
C LEU A 26 11.36 -10.75 -6.91
N THR A 27 10.20 -11.40 -7.07
CA THR A 27 8.93 -10.75 -6.73
C THR A 27 8.88 -10.48 -5.23
N MET A 28 8.19 -9.40 -4.82
CA MET A 28 8.13 -8.99 -3.42
C MET A 28 7.52 -10.07 -2.52
N GLU A 29 6.61 -10.87 -3.06
CA GLU A 29 5.97 -11.99 -2.39
C GLU A 29 6.97 -13.11 -2.11
N LEU A 30 7.79 -13.48 -3.10
CA LEU A 30 8.83 -14.49 -2.93
C LEU A 30 9.89 -14.04 -1.92
N THR A 31 10.33 -12.78 -1.99
CA THR A 31 11.28 -12.23 -1.02
C THR A 31 10.69 -12.26 0.40
N SER A 32 9.45 -11.83 0.58
CA SER A 32 8.74 -11.88 1.87
C SER A 32 8.66 -13.30 2.42
N LEU A 33 8.24 -14.26 1.58
CA LEU A 33 8.12 -15.66 1.96
C LEU A 33 9.45 -16.27 2.35
N LEU A 34 10.52 -16.00 1.59
CA LEU A 34 11.86 -16.50 1.89
C LEU A 34 12.39 -15.94 3.21
N VAL A 35 12.14 -14.65 3.51
CA VAL A 35 12.54 -14.03 4.77
C VAL A 35 11.81 -14.67 5.95
N ILE A 36 10.48 -14.80 5.87
CA ILE A 36 9.67 -15.44 6.93
C ILE A 36 10.12 -16.89 7.12
N LEU A 37 10.28 -17.64 6.03
CA LEU A 37 10.72 -19.04 6.08
C LEU A 37 12.10 -19.17 6.72
N THR A 38 13.04 -18.28 6.36
CA THR A 38 14.40 -18.27 6.91
C THR A 38 14.37 -18.03 8.41
N PHE A 39 13.60 -17.04 8.88
CA PHE A 39 13.45 -16.80 10.31
C PHE A 39 12.75 -17.97 11.02
N MET A 40 11.74 -18.59 10.40
CA MET A 40 11.02 -19.72 11.03
C MET A 40 11.95 -20.91 11.19
N LEU A 41 12.72 -21.24 10.15
CA LEU A 41 13.72 -22.31 10.20
C LEU A 41 14.80 -22.00 11.25
N LEU A 42 15.27 -20.77 11.31
CA LEU A 42 16.28 -20.34 12.28
C LEU A 42 15.80 -20.53 13.73
N PHE A 43 14.60 -20.05 14.07
CA PHE A 43 14.06 -20.16 15.43
C PHE A 43 13.49 -21.55 15.76
N THR A 44 13.21 -22.37 14.76
CA THR A 44 12.85 -23.79 14.97
C THR A 44 14.09 -24.65 15.25
N LEU A 45 15.19 -24.40 14.53
CA LEU A 45 16.44 -25.15 14.68
C LEU A 45 17.27 -24.69 15.88
N ALA A 46 17.21 -23.40 16.21
CA ALA A 46 17.91 -22.79 17.32
C ALA A 46 16.94 -21.88 18.11
N PRO A 47 16.09 -22.47 18.98
CA PRO A 47 15.06 -21.73 19.69
C PRO A 47 15.65 -20.78 20.73
N LEU A 48 15.23 -19.52 20.69
CA LEU A 48 15.51 -18.55 21.74
C LEU A 48 14.57 -18.79 22.91
N SER A 49 15.11 -19.33 24.00
CA SER A 49 14.37 -19.53 25.25
C SER A 49 14.91 -18.59 26.33
N ASP A 50 14.03 -18.05 27.15
CA ASP A 50 14.40 -17.27 28.33
C ASP A 50 14.99 -18.17 29.43
N ALA A 51 15.50 -17.58 30.52
CA ALA A 51 16.04 -18.29 31.68
C ALA A 51 15.06 -19.31 32.29
N ASP A 52 13.75 -19.06 32.14
CA ASP A 52 12.66 -19.94 32.59
C ASP A 52 12.25 -21.00 31.56
N GLY A 53 12.92 -21.08 30.41
CA GLY A 53 12.65 -22.04 29.34
C GLY A 53 11.48 -21.68 28.42
N ALA A 54 10.88 -20.51 28.59
CA ALA A 54 9.83 -20.00 27.70
C ALA A 54 10.43 -19.52 26.37
N LEU A 55 9.82 -19.88 25.23
CA LEU A 55 10.22 -19.35 23.93
C LEU A 55 9.96 -17.84 23.86
N LEU A 56 10.99 -17.07 23.53
CA LEU A 56 10.91 -15.62 23.37
C LEU A 56 10.27 -15.22 22.04
N ILE A 57 10.42 -16.05 21.00
CA ILE A 57 9.87 -15.81 19.66
C ILE A 57 9.30 -17.13 19.14
N SER A 58 7.98 -17.25 19.10
CA SER A 58 7.29 -18.42 18.55
C SER A 58 6.98 -18.26 17.06
N SER A 59 6.73 -19.38 16.38
CA SER A 59 6.22 -19.37 15.00
C SER A 59 4.89 -18.63 14.88
N SER A 60 4.02 -18.69 15.91
CA SER A 60 2.80 -17.90 15.97
C SER A 60 3.06 -16.39 15.99
N ASP A 61 4.07 -15.92 16.72
CA ASP A 61 4.40 -14.48 16.77
C ASP A 61 4.85 -13.97 15.41
N MET A 62 5.61 -14.79 14.68
CA MET A 62 6.05 -14.47 13.33
C MET A 62 4.90 -14.42 12.32
N LEU A 63 3.92 -15.30 12.47
CA LEU A 63 2.73 -15.32 11.60
C LEU A 63 1.65 -14.31 12.03
N ALA A 64 1.73 -13.76 13.25
CA ALA A 64 0.76 -12.79 13.76
C ALA A 64 0.66 -11.54 12.88
N GLY A 65 1.71 -11.20 12.13
CA GLY A 65 1.70 -10.11 11.14
C GLY A 65 0.63 -10.27 10.05
N PHE A 66 0.26 -11.50 9.68
CA PHE A 66 -0.81 -11.75 8.70
C PHE A 66 -2.20 -11.38 9.23
N ALA A 67 -2.39 -11.39 10.56
CA ALA A 67 -3.62 -10.99 11.21
C ALA A 67 -3.65 -9.50 11.58
N ASN A 68 -2.70 -8.69 11.07
CA ASN A 68 -2.64 -7.27 11.40
C ASN A 68 -3.92 -6.53 10.91
N PRO A 69 -4.65 -5.82 11.79
CA PRO A 69 -5.84 -5.06 11.42
C PRO A 69 -5.61 -4.06 10.27
N ALA A 70 -4.40 -3.51 10.19
CA ALA A 70 -4.02 -2.62 9.11
C ALA A 70 -3.99 -3.30 7.75
N LEU A 71 -3.42 -4.50 7.68
CA LEU A 71 -3.40 -5.33 6.47
C LEU A 71 -4.82 -5.68 6.04
N ILE A 72 -5.68 -6.10 6.97
CA ILE A 72 -7.09 -6.41 6.71
C ILE A 72 -7.83 -5.17 6.18
N THR A 73 -7.59 -4.00 6.76
CA THR A 73 -8.21 -2.75 6.31
C THR A 73 -7.80 -2.41 4.87
N ILE A 74 -6.52 -2.54 4.54
CA ILE A 74 -6.03 -2.32 3.17
C ILE A 74 -6.73 -3.29 2.20
N MET A 75 -6.79 -4.59 2.51
CA MET A 75 -7.48 -5.57 1.67
C MET A 75 -8.96 -5.20 1.47
N ALA A 76 -9.66 -4.79 2.52
CA ALA A 76 -11.06 -4.37 2.45
C ALA A 76 -11.24 -3.13 1.54
N LEU A 77 -10.32 -2.15 1.62
CA LEU A 77 -10.34 -0.98 0.74
C LEU A 77 -10.07 -1.35 -0.72
N LEU A 78 -9.15 -2.29 -0.99
CA LEU A 78 -8.90 -2.81 -2.36
C LEU A 78 -10.15 -3.49 -2.94
N VAL A 79 -10.83 -4.32 -2.15
CA VAL A 79 -12.07 -5.00 -2.55
C VAL A 79 -13.20 -4.00 -2.78
N MET A 80 -13.36 -3.02 -1.88
CA MET A 80 -14.36 -1.96 -2.02
C MET A 80 -14.12 -1.15 -3.30
N ALA A 81 -12.87 -0.80 -3.57
CA ALA A 81 -12.46 -0.12 -4.79
C ALA A 81 -12.86 -0.93 -6.05
N GLN A 82 -12.53 -2.23 -6.09
CA GLN A 82 -12.93 -3.11 -7.19
C GLN A 82 -14.45 -3.22 -7.33
N GLY A 83 -15.18 -3.28 -6.21
CA GLY A 83 -16.64 -3.28 -6.21
C GLY A 83 -17.23 -2.01 -6.84
N LEU A 84 -16.64 -0.84 -6.55
CA LEU A 84 -17.07 0.45 -7.10
C LEU A 84 -16.87 0.52 -8.63
N PHE A 85 -15.80 -0.11 -9.13
CA PHE A 85 -15.59 -0.28 -10.57
C PHE A 85 -16.63 -1.20 -11.19
N GLN A 86 -16.80 -2.40 -10.63
CA GLN A 86 -17.66 -3.42 -11.22
C GLN A 86 -19.14 -3.03 -11.18
N SER A 87 -19.54 -2.20 -10.21
CA SER A 87 -20.90 -1.68 -10.08
C SER A 87 -21.22 -0.53 -11.03
N GLY A 88 -20.24 -0.01 -11.79
CA GLY A 88 -20.42 1.14 -12.66
C GLY A 88 -20.70 2.46 -11.94
N ALA A 89 -20.48 2.52 -10.62
CA ALA A 89 -20.71 3.74 -9.85
C ALA A 89 -19.78 4.87 -10.33
N LEU A 90 -18.56 4.52 -10.73
CA LEU A 90 -17.59 5.42 -11.34
C LEU A 90 -17.99 5.86 -12.74
N GLU A 91 -18.71 5.05 -13.52
CA GLU A 91 -19.09 5.37 -14.90
C GLU A 91 -19.97 6.61 -14.97
N ARG A 92 -20.86 6.81 -13.99
CA ARG A 92 -21.67 8.03 -13.88
C ARG A 92 -20.84 9.28 -13.59
N LEU A 93 -19.81 9.14 -12.75
CA LEU A 93 -18.86 10.23 -12.46
C LEU A 93 -18.02 10.55 -13.70
N ILE A 94 -17.56 9.53 -14.41
CA ILE A 94 -16.80 9.63 -15.67
C ILE A 94 -17.65 10.33 -16.74
N ASP A 95 -18.91 9.93 -16.91
CA ASP A 95 -19.84 10.53 -17.86
C ASP A 95 -20.10 12.01 -17.57
N GLN A 96 -20.28 12.36 -16.30
CA GLN A 96 -20.49 13.76 -15.89
C GLN A 96 -19.21 14.60 -16.08
N ALA A 97 -18.04 14.04 -15.76
CA ALA A 97 -16.76 14.68 -15.99
C ALA A 97 -16.49 14.88 -17.50
N SER A 98 -16.80 13.88 -18.32
CA SER A 98 -16.57 13.89 -19.77
C SER A 98 -17.48 14.89 -20.50
N ARG A 99 -18.75 15.05 -20.07
CA ARG A 99 -19.65 16.10 -20.59
C ARG A 99 -19.13 17.51 -20.28
N ARG A 100 -18.50 17.71 -19.12
CA ARG A 100 -17.85 18.98 -18.77
C ARG A 100 -16.55 19.20 -19.56
N ALA A 101 -15.81 18.13 -19.86
CA ALA A 101 -14.59 18.15 -20.68
C ALA A 101 -14.83 18.64 -22.12
N ALA A 102 -15.98 18.30 -22.70
CA ALA A 102 -16.36 18.74 -24.04
C ALA A 102 -16.51 20.27 -24.18
N ARG A 103 -16.75 20.98 -23.07
CA ARG A 103 -16.80 22.46 -23.03
C ARG A 103 -15.46 23.09 -22.65
N SER A 104 -14.73 22.46 -21.74
CA SER A 104 -13.45 22.95 -21.21
C SER A 104 -12.56 21.78 -20.77
N PRO A 105 -11.64 21.30 -21.63
CA PRO A 105 -10.82 20.11 -21.37
C PRO A 105 -9.96 20.24 -20.11
N GLU A 106 -9.30 21.39 -19.94
CA GLU A 106 -8.43 21.66 -18.77
C GLU A 106 -9.20 21.66 -17.46
N LEU A 107 -10.37 22.31 -17.43
CA LEU A 107 -11.21 22.38 -16.23
C LEU A 107 -11.72 20.99 -15.81
N ALA A 108 -12.02 20.14 -16.79
CA ALA A 108 -12.48 18.78 -16.51
C ALA A 108 -11.36 17.90 -15.97
N ILE A 109 -10.15 17.97 -16.55
CA ILE A 109 -8.98 17.27 -16.03
C ILE A 109 -8.70 17.71 -14.60
N PHE A 110 -8.72 19.02 -14.34
CA PHE A 110 -8.54 19.57 -13.00
C PHE A 110 -9.60 19.04 -12.02
N THR A 111 -10.87 18.99 -12.43
CA THR A 111 -11.96 18.46 -11.59
C THR A 111 -11.75 16.98 -11.25
N VAL A 112 -11.29 16.17 -12.22
CA VAL A 112 -10.98 14.75 -12.00
C VAL A 112 -9.82 14.58 -11.04
N LEU A 113 -8.76 15.40 -11.17
CA LEU A 113 -7.61 15.36 -10.27
C LEU A 113 -8.02 15.72 -8.83
N ILE A 114 -8.82 16.76 -8.63
CA ILE A 114 -9.35 17.11 -7.29
C ILE A 114 -10.24 15.99 -6.73
N GLY A 115 -11.08 15.38 -7.57
CA GLY A 115 -11.87 14.21 -7.18
C GLY A 115 -10.99 13.04 -6.73
N ALA A 116 -9.91 12.78 -7.47
CA ALA A 116 -8.91 11.77 -7.12
C ALA A 116 -8.22 12.08 -5.79
N MET A 117 -7.87 13.34 -5.53
CA MET A 117 -7.31 13.77 -4.24
C MET A 117 -8.21 13.42 -3.07
N ILE A 118 -9.50 13.79 -3.18
CA ILE A 118 -10.49 13.55 -2.14
C ILE A 118 -10.72 12.05 -1.97
N ALA A 119 -10.80 11.29 -3.07
CA ALA A 119 -10.90 9.84 -3.01
C ALA A 119 -9.69 9.22 -2.32
N SER A 120 -8.47 9.68 -2.62
CA SER A 120 -7.23 9.24 -1.97
C SER A 120 -7.17 9.60 -0.48
N ALA A 121 -7.93 10.61 -0.04
CA ALA A 121 -8.07 10.90 1.37
C ALA A 121 -8.84 9.81 2.14
N PHE A 122 -9.59 8.93 1.46
CA PHE A 122 -10.32 7.82 2.12
C PHE A 122 -9.88 6.44 1.65
N LEU A 123 -9.24 6.35 0.48
CA LEU A 123 -8.75 5.14 -0.14
C LEU A 123 -7.23 5.22 -0.28
N ASN A 124 -6.54 4.10 -0.20
CA ASN A 124 -5.10 4.08 -0.51
C ASN A 124 -4.85 4.56 -1.96
N ASN A 125 -3.69 5.15 -2.20
CA ASN A 125 -3.32 5.79 -3.47
C ASN A 125 -3.44 4.84 -4.67
N THR A 126 -3.02 3.57 -4.51
CA THR A 126 -2.92 2.62 -5.64
C THR A 126 -4.24 2.36 -6.35
N PRO A 127 -5.35 1.98 -5.66
CA PRO A 127 -6.66 1.86 -6.30
C PRO A 127 -7.11 3.12 -7.03
N VAL A 128 -6.98 4.28 -6.38
CA VAL A 128 -7.46 5.56 -6.92
C VAL A 128 -6.77 5.87 -8.24
N VAL A 129 -5.44 5.71 -8.29
CA VAL A 129 -4.66 5.89 -9.51
C VAL A 129 -5.14 4.95 -10.61
N LEU A 130 -5.33 3.65 -10.32
CA LEU A 130 -5.82 2.68 -11.29
C LEU A 130 -7.22 3.05 -11.83
N MET A 131 -8.09 3.67 -11.02
CA MET A 131 -9.41 4.12 -11.50
C MET A 131 -9.35 5.30 -12.44
N VAL A 132 -8.42 6.21 -12.18
CA VAL A 132 -8.40 7.50 -12.84
C VAL A 132 -7.54 7.48 -14.11
N ILE A 133 -6.55 6.57 -14.22
CA ILE A 133 -5.76 6.37 -15.45
C ILE A 133 -6.62 6.23 -16.72
N PRO A 134 -7.61 5.31 -16.82
CA PRO A 134 -8.37 5.16 -18.06
C PRO A 134 -9.20 6.41 -18.38
N VAL A 135 -9.68 7.11 -17.36
CA VAL A 135 -10.45 8.35 -17.49
C VAL A 135 -9.58 9.48 -18.04
N LEU A 136 -8.41 9.70 -17.44
CA LEU A 136 -7.46 10.72 -17.90
C LEU A 136 -6.91 10.39 -19.29
N ALA A 137 -6.66 9.13 -19.60
CA ALA A 137 -6.21 8.70 -20.92
C ALA A 137 -7.26 9.01 -22.01
N ALA A 138 -8.54 8.69 -21.75
CA ALA A 138 -9.63 9.00 -22.65
C ALA A 138 -9.83 10.51 -22.85
N MET A 139 -9.71 11.30 -21.77
CA MET A 139 -9.82 12.76 -21.82
C MET A 139 -8.66 13.40 -22.58
N ALA A 140 -7.43 12.96 -22.35
CA ALA A 140 -6.24 13.44 -23.07
C ALA A 140 -6.33 13.12 -24.57
N SER A 141 -6.78 11.91 -24.93
CA SER A 141 -7.00 11.52 -26.32
C SER A 141 -8.03 12.40 -27.02
N ARG A 142 -9.17 12.70 -26.38
CA ARG A 142 -10.21 13.58 -26.93
C ARG A 142 -9.76 15.04 -27.07
N ALA A 143 -8.87 15.49 -26.19
CA ALA A 143 -8.30 16.83 -26.21
C ALA A 143 -7.08 16.96 -27.14
N SER A 144 -6.69 15.89 -27.87
CA SER A 144 -5.48 15.83 -28.70
C SER A 144 -4.21 16.25 -27.93
N SER A 145 -4.14 15.93 -26.63
CA SER A 145 -3.05 16.30 -25.72
C SER A 145 -2.28 15.09 -25.22
N ASN A 146 -1.05 15.31 -24.77
CA ASN A 146 -0.21 14.26 -24.19
C ASN A 146 -0.75 13.86 -22.81
N ALA A 147 -0.95 12.55 -22.58
CA ALA A 147 -1.47 12.05 -21.30
C ALA A 147 -0.44 12.12 -20.16
N SER A 148 0.86 12.07 -20.48
CA SER A 148 1.95 11.93 -19.50
C SER A 148 1.96 12.99 -18.38
N PRO A 149 1.83 14.31 -18.66
CA PRO A 149 1.76 15.32 -17.60
C PRO A 149 0.58 15.12 -16.64
N PHE A 150 -0.56 14.64 -17.14
CA PHE A 150 -1.74 14.39 -16.31
C PHE A 150 -1.57 13.15 -15.43
N MET A 151 -0.89 12.11 -15.92
CA MET A 151 -0.55 10.94 -15.11
C MET A 151 0.44 11.30 -13.99
N MET A 152 1.42 12.17 -14.28
CA MET A 152 2.34 12.69 -13.27
C MET A 152 1.58 13.52 -12.21
N ALA A 153 0.69 14.42 -12.64
CA ALA A 153 -0.14 15.20 -11.73
C ALA A 153 -1.04 14.31 -10.86
N LEU A 154 -1.63 13.26 -11.44
CA LEU A 154 -2.43 12.28 -10.71
C LEU A 154 -1.61 11.61 -9.61
N SER A 155 -0.38 11.20 -9.89
CA SER A 155 0.53 10.61 -8.90
C SER A 155 0.75 11.54 -7.70
N PHE A 156 1.13 12.80 -7.95
CA PHE A 156 1.37 13.76 -6.87
C PHE A 156 0.12 14.08 -6.06
N ILE A 157 -1.02 14.26 -6.73
CA ILE A 157 -2.28 14.65 -6.07
C ILE A 157 -2.87 13.49 -5.25
N THR A 158 -2.75 12.25 -5.74
CA THR A 158 -3.17 11.07 -4.97
C THR A 158 -2.29 10.86 -3.75
N ILE A 159 -0.97 10.97 -3.88
CA ILE A 159 -0.04 10.96 -2.72
C ILE A 159 -0.40 12.05 -1.71
N LEU A 160 -0.63 13.28 -2.16
CA LEU A 160 -1.04 14.39 -1.30
C LEU A 160 -2.36 14.07 -0.58
N GLY A 161 -3.36 13.57 -1.31
CA GLY A 161 -4.65 13.17 -0.75
C GLY A 161 -4.53 12.08 0.32
N GLY A 162 -3.73 11.04 0.05
CA GLY A 162 -3.49 9.94 0.99
C GLY A 162 -2.79 10.35 2.28
N MET A 163 -2.09 11.48 2.29
CA MET A 163 -1.50 12.06 3.50
C MET A 163 -2.49 12.87 4.34
N LEU A 164 -3.67 13.23 3.81
CA LEU A 164 -4.64 14.08 4.52
C LEU A 164 -5.38 13.34 5.64
N THR A 165 -5.45 12.01 5.61
CA THR A 165 -6.14 11.23 6.64
C THR A 165 -5.34 10.02 7.10
N LEU A 166 -5.73 9.49 8.24
CA LEU A 166 -5.16 8.30 8.84
C LEU A 166 -5.42 7.03 8.03
N ILE A 167 -6.52 6.99 7.26
CA ILE A 167 -6.94 5.85 6.43
C ILE A 167 -6.40 5.97 4.98
N GLY A 168 -6.03 7.17 4.55
CA GLY A 168 -5.61 7.46 3.17
C GLY A 168 -4.30 6.79 2.73
N SER A 169 -3.49 6.27 3.65
CA SER A 169 -2.25 5.55 3.30
C SER A 169 -2.00 4.38 4.22
N SER A 170 -1.49 3.28 3.65
CA SER A 170 -1.03 2.11 4.40
C SER A 170 0.02 2.46 5.46
N THR A 171 0.86 3.45 5.19
CA THR A 171 1.87 3.91 6.14
C THR A 171 1.24 4.61 7.34
N ASN A 172 0.25 5.48 7.11
CA ASN A 172 -0.45 6.20 8.18
C ASN A 172 -1.17 5.22 9.11
N LEU A 173 -1.74 4.17 8.54
CA LEU A 173 -2.48 3.15 9.27
C LEU A 173 -1.54 2.24 10.08
N LEU A 174 -0.37 1.91 9.55
CA LEU A 174 0.68 1.17 10.28
C LEU A 174 1.22 1.98 11.47
N VAL A 175 1.47 3.28 11.28
CA VAL A 175 1.93 4.18 12.35
C VAL A 175 0.86 4.31 13.43
N ALA A 176 -0.42 4.42 13.05
CA ALA A 176 -1.52 4.48 14.01
C ALA A 176 -1.68 3.18 14.82
N ASP A 177 -1.59 2.02 14.17
CA ASP A 177 -1.60 0.71 14.87
C ASP A 177 -0.44 0.62 15.87
N THR A 178 0.75 1.09 15.48
CA THR A 178 1.93 1.10 16.36
C THR A 178 1.75 2.06 17.54
N ALA A 179 1.21 3.27 17.32
CA ALA A 179 0.96 4.25 18.36
C ALA A 179 -0.07 3.75 19.39
N ALA A 180 -1.14 3.10 18.92
CA ALA A 180 -2.15 2.48 19.78
C ALA A 180 -1.55 1.34 20.64
N ARG A 181 -0.69 0.49 20.06
CA ARG A 181 0.03 -0.57 20.81
C ARG A 181 0.95 -0.01 21.90
N LEU A 182 1.48 1.19 21.72
CA LEU A 182 2.33 1.88 22.70
C LEU A 182 1.54 2.69 23.73
N GLY A 183 0.20 2.71 23.67
CA GLY A 183 -0.66 3.46 24.59
C GLY A 183 -0.59 4.97 24.41
N MET A 184 -0.19 5.45 23.23
CA MET A 184 -0.04 6.88 22.92
C MET A 184 -1.34 7.54 22.41
N THR A 185 -2.42 6.77 22.23
CA THR A 185 -3.76 7.22 21.78
C THR A 185 -4.85 6.34 22.36
#